data_AF-A0A950YFG5-F1
#
_entry.id   AF-A0A950YFG5-F1
#
_cell.length_a   1.000
_cell.length_b   1.000
_cell.length_c   1.000
_cell.angle_alpha   90.00
_cell.angle_beta   90.00
_cell.angle_gamma   90.00
#
_symmetry.space_group_name_H-M   'P 1'
#
loop_
_entity.id
_entity.type
_entity.pdbx_description
1 polymer ?
#
loop_
_entity_poly.entity_id
_entity_poly.type
_entity_poly.pdbx_seq_one_letter_code
_entity_poly.pdbx_strand_id
1 'polypeptide(L)'
;MPIETRVASRIAVQPREQQRPFRALVKPVQVRNACPTRHVFGMRRRAAGRRVEMKMALIGMTGAEPSLRAWQIALDRAGTPYEVLGLHDRDGRAKLISGMRRGGFQGLIIAGAEIIENALRVGERVELEELERTLGTRRLVAYAYPSATHGLHPPFSSGPLDGLEVSLTHRGCQVFPYLQDSLELDAGSWGYMAAPISAARFETLLAAPDGSPLLGLHHHRDGREEMVQTFATNATQTHALLLRFGQLAWVSGGSYLGFERNYLPIHVDDVLLANHSWNEVTHRTDHDPKVRIRIGAGDVARAARWSRTRGVRLDMVCNGGGSEAYRAAVDGADDPVLDALVNERHTFGWINHTYSHGNLDDAPRAAIEAEIERNVEWARRSG
;
A
#
# COMPACT_ATOMS: atom_id res chain seq x y z
N MET A 1 8.28 53.53 30.64
CA MET A 1 8.96 52.39 31.28
C MET A 1 7.91 51.30 31.49
N PRO A 2 7.92 50.21 30.70
CA PRO A 2 6.97 49.13 30.92
C PRO A 2 7.55 48.13 31.94
N ILE A 3 6.71 47.79 32.91
CA ILE A 3 6.95 46.76 33.92
C ILE A 3 6.61 45.42 33.27
N GLU A 4 7.63 44.60 32.99
CA GLU A 4 7.47 43.20 32.59
C GLU A 4 7.17 42.35 33.82
N THR A 5 5.94 41.89 33.96
CA THR A 5 5.57 40.85 34.93
C THR A 5 5.76 39.48 34.27
N ARG A 6 6.91 38.83 34.49
CA ARG A 6 7.14 37.43 34.09
C ARG A 6 6.36 36.50 35.02
N VAL A 7 5.26 35.92 34.52
CA VAL A 7 4.64 34.74 35.12
C VAL A 7 5.39 33.51 34.62
N ALA A 8 6.26 32.95 35.48
CA ALA A 8 6.94 31.70 35.22
C ALA A 8 5.99 30.52 35.50
N SER A 9 5.35 29.98 34.47
CA SER A 9 4.67 28.69 34.54
C SER A 9 5.71 27.57 34.53
N ARG A 10 6.01 27.02 35.71
CA ARG A 10 6.73 25.76 35.86
C ARG A 10 5.82 24.62 35.38
N ILE A 11 5.94 24.23 34.12
CA ILE A 11 5.47 22.92 33.67
C ILE A 11 6.42 21.90 34.32
N ALA A 12 5.90 21.16 35.30
CA ALA A 12 6.59 19.99 35.82
C ALA A 12 6.71 18.97 34.68
N VAL A 13 7.90 18.84 34.12
CA VAL A 13 8.25 17.76 33.20
C VAL A 13 8.19 16.46 34.01
N GLN A 14 7.15 15.65 33.78
CA GLN A 14 7.08 14.30 34.33
C GLN A 14 8.36 13.53 33.93
N PRO A 15 8.91 12.68 34.81
CA PRO A 15 10.03 11.83 34.44
C PRO A 15 9.63 10.98 33.24
N ARG A 16 10.54 10.84 32.25
CA ARG A 16 10.37 9.93 31.12
C ARG A 16 10.06 8.53 31.65
N GLU A 17 8.78 8.19 31.70
CA GLU A 17 8.37 6.80 31.70
C GLU A 17 9.01 6.19 30.47
N GLN A 18 9.79 5.12 30.67
CA GLN A 18 10.33 4.34 29.58
C GLN A 18 9.16 3.97 28.67
N GLN A 19 9.06 4.63 27.52
CA GLN A 19 8.18 4.20 26.44
C GLN A 19 8.58 2.77 26.12
N ARG A 20 7.86 1.81 26.70
CA ARG A 20 7.95 0.42 26.29
C ARG A 20 7.68 0.45 24.79
N PRO A 21 8.55 -0.13 23.95
CA PRO A 21 8.32 -0.14 22.53
C PRO A 21 6.92 -0.71 22.31
N PHE A 22 6.11 -0.01 21.52
CA PHE A 22 4.83 -0.50 21.06
C PHE A 22 5.10 -1.79 20.29
N ARG A 23 5.14 -2.92 20.99
CA ARG A 23 5.10 -4.25 20.37
C ARG A 23 3.68 -4.39 19.88
N ALA A 24 3.41 -3.78 18.72
CA ALA A 24 2.33 -4.24 17.88
C ALA A 24 2.66 -5.71 17.60
N LEU A 25 2.02 -6.62 18.33
CA LEU A 25 1.91 -8.03 17.98
C LEU A 25 1.08 -8.09 16.70
N VAL A 26 1.66 -7.60 15.60
CA VAL A 26 1.10 -7.80 14.28
C VAL A 26 1.43 -9.24 13.95
N LYS A 27 0.49 -10.12 14.28
CA LYS A 27 0.52 -11.46 13.74
C LYS A 27 0.37 -11.29 12.22
N PRO A 28 1.32 -11.78 11.41
CA PRO A 28 1.14 -11.77 9.97
C PRO A 28 -0.12 -12.57 9.66
N VAL A 29 -1.06 -11.96 8.93
CA VAL A 29 -2.16 -12.72 8.34
C VAL A 29 -1.53 -13.54 7.21
N GLN A 30 -1.53 -14.87 7.37
CA GLN A 30 -1.12 -15.74 6.28
C GLN A 30 -2.19 -15.72 5.20
N VAL A 31 -1.82 -15.33 3.99
CA VAL A 31 -2.67 -15.47 2.81
C VAL A 31 -2.84 -16.97 2.57
N ARG A 32 -4.07 -17.47 2.74
CA ARG A 32 -4.41 -18.84 2.32
C ARG A 32 -4.18 -18.95 0.81
N ASN A 33 -3.52 -20.01 0.39
CA ASN A 33 -3.16 -20.28 -1.01
C ASN A 33 -2.11 -19.32 -1.62
N ALA A 34 -1.28 -18.66 -0.81
CA ALA A 34 -0.09 -17.99 -1.35
C ALA A 34 0.83 -19.00 -2.04
N CYS A 35 1.49 -18.57 -3.12
CA CYS A 35 2.40 -19.43 -3.86
C CYS A 35 3.46 -20.09 -2.94
N PRO A 36 3.68 -21.41 -3.01
CA PRO A 36 4.71 -22.08 -2.22
C PRO A 36 6.11 -21.68 -2.75
N THR A 37 6.89 -20.90 -1.97
CA THR A 37 8.21 -20.43 -2.44
C THR A 37 9.28 -20.25 -1.35
N ARG A 38 10.55 -20.35 -1.77
CA ARG A 38 11.72 -19.74 -1.11
C ARG A 38 12.01 -18.41 -1.83
N HIS A 39 12.21 -17.32 -1.09
CA HIS A 39 12.59 -16.04 -1.67
C HIS A 39 13.89 -16.17 -2.47
N VAL A 40 13.89 -15.69 -3.73
CA VAL A 40 15.09 -15.65 -4.59
C VAL A 40 15.42 -14.20 -4.94
N PHE A 41 15.48 -13.32 -3.94
CA PHE A 41 16.14 -12.03 -4.10
C PHE A 41 17.60 -12.20 -3.69
N GLY A 42 18.40 -12.73 -4.62
CA GLY A 42 19.85 -12.76 -4.47
C GLY A 42 20.45 -11.48 -5.01
N MET A 43 21.11 -10.70 -4.16
CA MET A 43 21.96 -9.60 -4.62
C MET A 43 23.08 -10.21 -5.47
N ARG A 44 23.12 -9.92 -6.79
CA ARG A 44 24.31 -10.25 -7.57
C ARG A 44 25.49 -9.43 -7.03
N ARG A 45 26.65 -10.06 -6.98
CA ARG A 45 27.91 -9.45 -6.54
C ARG A 45 28.23 -8.30 -7.50
N ARG A 46 27.90 -7.07 -7.13
CA ARG A 46 28.31 -5.86 -7.87
C ARG A 46 29.84 -5.76 -7.83
N ALA A 47 30.44 -5.18 -8.87
CA ALA A 47 31.88 -4.96 -8.90
C ALA A 47 32.34 -4.27 -7.60
N ALA A 48 33.34 -4.84 -6.92
CA ALA A 48 33.80 -4.35 -5.63
C ALA A 48 34.26 -2.88 -5.75
N GLY A 49 33.85 -2.04 -4.80
CA GLY A 49 34.36 -0.67 -4.66
C GLY A 49 33.56 0.45 -5.35
N ARG A 50 32.41 0.18 -5.99
CA ARG A 50 31.54 1.23 -6.54
C ARG A 50 30.31 1.48 -5.68
N ARG A 51 30.10 2.75 -5.29
CA ARG A 51 28.90 3.23 -4.60
C ARG A 51 27.76 3.37 -5.61
N VAL A 52 26.57 2.93 -5.22
CA VAL A 52 25.33 3.12 -5.98
C VAL A 52 24.46 4.08 -5.20
N GLU A 53 23.87 5.05 -5.88
CA GLU A 53 22.90 5.95 -5.24
C GLU A 53 21.64 5.13 -4.92
N MET A 54 21.20 5.15 -3.66
CA MET A 54 20.03 4.41 -3.18
C MET A 54 18.72 5.11 -3.61
N LYS A 55 18.58 5.35 -4.92
CA LYS A 55 17.41 5.95 -5.56
C LYS A 55 17.13 5.29 -6.91
N MET A 56 15.86 5.30 -7.32
CA MET A 56 15.40 4.83 -8.63
C MET A 56 15.51 5.92 -9.70
N ALA A 57 15.76 5.55 -10.96
CA ALA A 57 15.52 6.44 -12.08
C ALA A 57 14.09 6.18 -12.59
N LEU A 58 13.21 7.17 -12.53
CA LEU A 58 11.87 7.07 -13.09
C LEU A 58 11.81 7.86 -14.40
N ILE A 59 11.72 7.14 -15.50
CA ILE A 59 11.98 7.64 -16.84
C ILE A 59 10.65 7.77 -17.61
N GLY A 60 10.40 8.96 -18.13
CA GLY A 60 9.30 9.29 -19.04
C GLY A 60 9.82 9.97 -20.30
N MET A 61 8.95 10.25 -21.27
CA MET A 61 9.33 11.05 -22.42
C MET A 61 9.37 12.54 -22.03
N THR A 62 8.25 13.05 -21.55
CA THR A 62 8.04 14.41 -21.05
C THR A 62 8.30 14.52 -19.55
N GLY A 63 8.13 13.43 -18.78
CA GLY A 63 8.21 13.45 -17.32
C GLY A 63 6.87 13.69 -16.64
N ALA A 64 5.76 13.69 -17.39
CA ALA A 64 4.41 13.98 -16.90
C ALA A 64 3.36 12.96 -17.36
N GLU A 65 3.78 11.84 -17.97
CA GLU A 65 2.87 10.81 -18.47
C GLU A 65 2.04 10.17 -17.34
N PRO A 66 0.79 9.75 -17.63
CA PRO A 66 -0.03 9.05 -16.63
C PRO A 66 0.62 7.79 -16.05
N SER A 67 1.32 7.00 -16.88
CA SER A 67 2.09 5.81 -16.47
C SER A 67 3.23 6.18 -15.54
N LEU A 68 3.92 7.30 -15.80
CA LEU A 68 4.96 7.83 -14.95
C LEU A 68 4.38 8.28 -13.61
N ARG A 69 3.25 8.99 -13.63
CA ARG A 69 2.56 9.43 -12.41
C ARG A 69 2.14 8.25 -11.54
N ALA A 70 1.70 7.15 -12.15
CA ALA A 70 1.34 5.94 -11.43
C ALA A 70 2.53 5.32 -10.68
N TRP A 71 3.74 5.36 -11.27
CA TRP A 71 4.96 4.94 -10.60
C TRP A 71 5.47 5.93 -9.56
N GLN A 72 5.29 7.25 -9.76
CA GLN A 72 5.57 8.24 -8.71
C GLN A 72 4.76 7.93 -7.45
N ILE A 73 3.44 7.73 -7.60
CA ILE A 73 2.55 7.39 -6.47
C ILE A 73 3.01 6.10 -5.79
N ALA A 74 3.43 5.09 -6.57
CA ALA A 74 3.94 3.83 -6.02
C ALA A 74 5.21 4.03 -5.18
N LEU A 75 6.17 4.79 -5.71
CA LEU A 75 7.44 5.07 -5.03
C LEU A 75 7.25 5.97 -3.81
N ASP A 76 6.39 7.00 -3.90
CA ASP A 76 6.00 7.88 -2.80
C ASP A 76 5.36 7.05 -1.67
N ARG A 77 4.43 6.15 -2.00
CA ARG A 77 3.77 5.25 -1.03
C ARG A 77 4.78 4.31 -0.36
N ALA A 78 5.76 3.80 -1.10
CA ALA A 78 6.83 2.97 -0.57
C ALA A 78 7.89 3.78 0.20
N GLY A 79 7.87 5.11 0.13
CA GLY A 79 8.93 5.97 0.66
C GLY A 79 10.28 5.78 -0.05
N THR A 80 10.25 5.31 -1.30
CA THR A 80 11.46 5.01 -2.07
C THR A 80 11.98 6.24 -2.79
N PRO A 81 13.23 6.70 -2.55
CA PRO A 81 13.78 7.83 -3.28
C PRO A 81 13.85 7.55 -4.79
N TYR A 82 13.49 8.54 -5.59
CA TYR A 82 13.60 8.46 -7.04
C TYR A 82 13.95 9.82 -7.66
N GLU A 83 14.43 9.76 -8.88
CA GLU A 83 14.67 10.91 -9.73
C GLU A 83 13.83 10.78 -11.00
N VAL A 84 12.99 11.78 -11.25
CA VAL A 84 12.19 11.85 -12.49
C VAL A 84 13.07 12.38 -13.62
N LEU A 85 13.07 11.65 -14.74
CA LEU A 85 13.85 11.96 -15.94
C LEU A 85 12.93 11.95 -17.16
N GLY A 86 12.59 13.13 -17.68
CA GLY A 86 11.95 13.28 -19.00
C GLY A 86 13.02 13.32 -20.09
N LEU A 87 12.96 12.43 -21.09
CA LEU A 87 14.02 12.32 -22.11
C LEU A 87 13.78 13.12 -23.41
N HIS A 88 12.68 13.85 -23.52
CA HIS A 88 12.35 14.69 -24.67
C HIS A 88 13.41 15.78 -24.93
N ASP A 89 13.98 16.35 -23.86
CA ASP A 89 15.02 17.36 -23.95
C ASP A 89 16.45 16.80 -23.73
N ARG A 90 17.46 17.60 -24.06
CA ARG A 90 18.87 17.22 -23.94
C ARG A 90 19.31 17.06 -22.49
N ASP A 91 18.72 17.82 -21.57
CA ASP A 91 19.16 17.88 -20.18
C ASP A 91 18.77 16.62 -19.44
N GLY A 92 17.55 16.12 -19.62
CA GLY A 92 17.11 14.84 -19.08
C GLY A 92 17.95 13.65 -19.57
N ARG A 93 18.30 13.62 -20.86
CA ARG A 93 19.21 12.61 -21.43
C ARG A 93 20.61 12.69 -20.80
N ALA A 94 21.17 13.90 -20.71
CA ALA A 94 22.48 14.10 -20.08
C ALA A 94 22.46 13.73 -18.58
N LYS A 95 21.35 14.00 -17.89
CA LYS A 95 21.15 13.67 -16.48
C LYS A 95 21.10 12.17 -16.24
N LEU A 96 20.41 11.41 -17.10
CA LEU A 96 20.41 9.94 -17.07
C LEU A 96 21.83 9.38 -17.21
N ILE A 97 22.54 9.73 -18.29
CA ILE A 97 23.88 9.20 -18.58
C ILE A 97 24.87 9.60 -17.50
N SER A 98 24.86 10.87 -17.09
CA SER A 98 25.76 11.35 -16.04
C SER A 98 25.47 10.75 -14.67
N GLY A 99 24.20 10.50 -14.32
CA GLY A 99 23.80 9.77 -13.11
C GLY A 99 24.30 8.32 -13.12
N MET A 100 24.16 7.64 -14.25
CA MET A 100 24.72 6.30 -14.43
C MET A 100 26.25 6.28 -14.28
N ARG A 101 26.97 7.26 -14.82
CA ARG A 101 28.43 7.41 -14.64
C ARG A 101 28.86 7.68 -13.19
N ARG A 102 28.07 8.43 -12.41
CA ARG A 102 28.41 8.85 -11.03
C ARG A 102 28.23 7.77 -9.96
N GLY A 103 27.71 6.60 -10.31
CA GLY A 103 27.48 5.51 -9.36
C GLY A 103 26.28 4.63 -9.72
N GLY A 104 25.42 5.10 -10.62
CA GLY A 104 24.23 4.35 -11.02
C GLY A 104 23.04 4.60 -10.12
N PHE A 105 21.87 4.31 -10.68
CA PHE A 105 20.63 4.16 -9.94
C PHE A 105 20.52 2.71 -9.44
N GLN A 106 19.71 2.48 -8.41
CA GLN A 106 19.42 1.12 -7.94
C GLN A 106 18.77 0.27 -9.04
N GLY A 107 17.91 0.91 -9.82
CA GLY A 107 17.22 0.35 -10.97
C GLY A 107 16.58 1.46 -11.80
N LEU A 108 16.22 1.13 -13.04
CA LEU A 108 15.54 2.02 -13.97
C LEU A 108 14.08 1.58 -14.12
N ILE A 109 13.14 2.52 -14.00
CA ILE A 109 11.72 2.30 -14.29
C ILE A 109 11.38 3.16 -15.50
N ILE A 110 11.13 2.53 -16.63
CA ILE A 110 10.80 3.18 -17.90
C ILE A 110 9.29 3.10 -18.05
N ALA A 111 8.62 4.24 -17.87
CA ALA A 111 7.17 4.33 -17.75
C ALA A 111 6.48 4.52 -19.12
N GLY A 112 6.79 3.66 -20.09
CA GLY A 112 6.18 3.69 -21.41
C GLY A 112 6.97 2.92 -22.45
N ALA A 113 6.35 2.74 -23.62
CA ALA A 113 6.94 2.00 -24.72
C ALA A 113 7.99 2.84 -25.45
N GLU A 114 9.09 2.21 -25.85
CA GLU A 114 10.08 2.76 -26.77
C GLU A 114 10.68 4.11 -26.37
N ILE A 115 10.61 4.49 -25.09
CA ILE A 115 11.11 5.79 -24.60
C ILE A 115 12.62 5.90 -24.83
N ILE A 116 13.37 4.84 -24.51
CA ILE A 116 14.83 4.84 -24.65
C ILE A 116 15.22 4.86 -26.13
N GLU A 117 14.53 4.06 -26.94
CA GLU A 117 14.75 3.88 -28.37
C GLU A 117 14.50 5.18 -29.14
N ASN A 118 13.42 5.89 -28.81
CA ASN A 118 13.00 7.11 -29.48
C ASN A 118 13.73 8.35 -28.96
N ALA A 119 14.08 8.40 -27.67
CA ALA A 119 14.68 9.60 -27.08
C ALA A 119 16.22 9.63 -27.16
N LEU A 120 16.89 8.50 -26.88
CA LEU A 120 18.36 8.47 -26.83
C LEU A 120 18.96 8.24 -28.21
N ARG A 121 20.07 8.93 -28.51
CA ARG A 121 20.88 8.66 -29.70
C ARG A 121 21.54 7.28 -29.61
N VAL A 122 21.93 6.71 -30.75
CA VAL A 122 22.60 5.40 -30.81
C VAL A 122 23.78 5.30 -29.83
N GLY A 123 24.67 6.30 -29.79
CA GLY A 123 25.81 6.30 -28.88
C GLY A 123 25.41 6.40 -27.40
N GLU A 124 24.36 7.15 -27.07
CA GLU A 124 23.83 7.25 -25.70
C GLU A 124 23.18 5.95 -25.26
N ARG A 125 22.49 5.24 -26.17
CA ARG A 125 21.93 3.90 -25.88
C ARG A 125 23.04 2.90 -25.61
N VAL A 126 24.02 2.79 -26.50
CA VAL A 126 25.17 1.87 -26.31
C VAL A 126 25.86 2.14 -24.97
N GLU A 127 26.04 3.42 -24.62
CA GLU A 127 26.62 3.78 -23.34
C GLU A 127 25.74 3.41 -22.14
N LEU A 128 24.43 3.65 -22.21
CA LEU A 128 23.50 3.26 -21.15
C LEU A 128 23.53 1.74 -20.93
N GLU A 129 23.49 0.95 -22.00
CA GLU A 129 23.54 -0.51 -21.93
C GLU A 129 24.87 -1.01 -21.33
N GLU A 130 25.99 -0.38 -21.70
CA GLU A 130 27.30 -0.68 -21.11
C GLU A 130 27.35 -0.37 -19.61
N LEU A 131 26.75 0.74 -19.19
CA LEU A 131 26.66 1.14 -17.79
C LEU A 131 25.72 0.21 -16.99
N GLU A 132 24.55 -0.14 -17.52
CA GLU A 132 23.64 -1.13 -16.93
C GLU A 132 24.36 -2.46 -16.68
N ARG A 133 25.07 -2.96 -17.70
CA ARG A 133 25.87 -4.20 -17.62
C ARG A 133 26.98 -4.10 -16.57
N THR A 134 27.75 -3.02 -16.58
CA THR A 134 28.90 -2.82 -15.69
C THR A 134 28.46 -2.66 -14.23
N LEU A 135 27.33 -2.02 -13.99
CA LEU A 135 26.80 -1.74 -12.65
C LEU A 135 25.87 -2.84 -12.13
N GLY A 136 25.42 -3.74 -13.01
CA GLY A 136 24.37 -4.71 -12.71
C GLY A 136 23.04 -4.04 -12.40
N THR A 137 22.78 -2.87 -13.00
CA THR A 137 21.53 -2.13 -12.83
C THR A 137 20.44 -2.80 -13.67
N ARG A 138 19.34 -3.19 -13.04
CA ARG A 138 18.18 -3.76 -13.71
C ARG A 138 17.26 -2.66 -14.22
N ARG A 139 16.46 -2.98 -15.23
CA ARG A 139 15.39 -2.09 -15.68
C ARG A 139 14.03 -2.77 -15.78
N LEU A 140 12.99 -2.00 -15.54
CA LEU A 140 11.60 -2.36 -15.72
C LEU A 140 11.01 -1.47 -16.82
N VAL A 141 10.52 -2.08 -17.89
CA VAL A 141 9.75 -1.39 -18.93
C VAL A 141 8.27 -1.61 -18.59
N ALA A 142 7.68 -0.61 -17.94
CA ALA A 142 6.38 -0.71 -17.28
C ALA A 142 5.18 -0.47 -18.22
N TYR A 143 5.41 -0.49 -19.53
CA TYR A 143 4.41 -0.63 -20.59
C TYR A 143 5.14 -0.76 -21.94
N ALA A 144 5.68 -1.92 -22.25
CA ALA A 144 6.44 -2.20 -23.46
C ALA A 144 5.52 -2.52 -24.65
N TYR A 145 5.89 -2.02 -25.83
CA TYR A 145 5.43 -2.62 -27.09
C TYR A 145 6.25 -3.89 -27.36
N PRO A 146 5.63 -5.08 -27.52
CA PRO A 146 6.37 -6.31 -27.75
C PRO A 146 7.24 -6.24 -29.00
N SER A 147 8.54 -6.48 -28.83
CA SER A 147 9.52 -6.42 -29.91
C SER A 147 10.74 -7.28 -29.59
N ALA A 148 11.60 -7.49 -30.59
CA ALA A 148 12.82 -8.27 -30.44
C ALA A 148 13.78 -7.67 -29.38
N THR A 149 13.73 -6.35 -29.17
CA THR A 149 14.48 -5.66 -28.10
C THR A 149 14.14 -6.21 -26.71
N HIS A 150 12.88 -6.60 -26.53
CA HIS A 150 12.32 -7.14 -25.28
C HIS A 150 12.21 -8.67 -25.29
N GLY A 151 12.80 -9.36 -26.27
CA GLY A 151 12.77 -10.81 -26.38
C GLY A 151 11.41 -11.39 -26.82
N LEU A 152 10.53 -10.56 -27.38
CA LEU A 152 9.18 -10.93 -27.82
C LEU A 152 9.04 -10.74 -29.34
N HIS A 153 8.16 -11.54 -29.96
CA HIS A 153 7.68 -11.24 -31.32
C HIS A 153 6.78 -10.01 -31.31
N PRO A 154 6.58 -9.33 -32.46
CA PRO A 154 5.53 -8.33 -32.60
C PRO A 154 4.18 -8.88 -32.13
N PRO A 155 3.31 -8.03 -31.56
CA PRO A 155 2.04 -8.51 -31.03
C PRO A 155 1.15 -9.06 -32.14
N PHE A 156 0.54 -10.21 -31.89
CA PHE A 156 -0.48 -10.76 -32.77
C PHE A 156 -1.89 -10.26 -32.40
N SER A 157 -2.05 -9.67 -31.21
CA SER A 157 -3.27 -9.02 -30.78
C SER A 157 -2.97 -7.85 -29.83
N SER A 158 -3.84 -6.84 -29.83
CA SER A 158 -3.81 -5.72 -28.89
C SER A 158 -5.22 -5.26 -28.60
N GLY A 159 -5.50 -4.83 -27.37
CA GLY A 159 -6.83 -4.37 -27.02
C GLY A 159 -7.03 -4.19 -25.52
N PRO A 160 -8.27 -3.89 -25.11
CA PRO A 160 -8.67 -3.92 -23.72
C PRO A 160 -8.46 -5.32 -23.11
N LEU A 161 -7.97 -5.35 -21.88
CA LEU A 161 -7.75 -6.57 -21.09
C LEU A 161 -8.65 -6.59 -19.85
N ASP A 162 -9.69 -5.76 -19.83
CA ASP A 162 -10.61 -5.60 -18.71
C ASP A 162 -11.27 -6.94 -18.32
N GLY A 163 -11.16 -7.31 -17.05
CA GLY A 163 -11.69 -8.57 -16.52
C GLY A 163 -10.92 -9.81 -16.93
N LEU A 164 -9.77 -9.68 -17.62
CA LEU A 164 -8.96 -10.83 -18.01
C LEU A 164 -8.33 -11.45 -16.77
N GLU A 165 -8.68 -12.70 -16.48
CA GLU A 165 -7.98 -13.50 -15.48
C GLU A 165 -6.64 -13.97 -16.05
N VAL A 166 -5.58 -13.71 -15.29
CA VAL A 166 -4.20 -14.01 -15.67
C VAL A 166 -3.54 -14.79 -14.54
N SER A 167 -2.64 -15.70 -14.88
CA SER A 167 -2.04 -16.63 -13.91
C SER A 167 -0.56 -16.34 -13.72
N LEU A 168 -0.11 -16.42 -12.47
CA LEU A 168 1.31 -16.42 -12.15
C LEU A 168 1.91 -17.77 -12.56
N THR A 169 3.02 -17.73 -13.28
CA THR A 169 3.82 -18.93 -13.51
C THR A 169 4.56 -19.32 -12.24
N HIS A 170 5.22 -20.48 -12.23
CA HIS A 170 6.15 -20.85 -11.15
C HIS A 170 7.20 -19.75 -10.87
N ARG A 171 7.71 -19.10 -11.93
CA ARG A 171 8.66 -17.99 -11.78
C ARG A 171 7.97 -16.72 -11.26
N GLY A 172 6.75 -16.44 -11.74
CA GLY A 172 5.91 -15.36 -11.22
C GLY A 172 5.71 -15.46 -9.71
N CYS A 173 5.32 -16.64 -9.23
CA CYS A 173 5.19 -16.95 -7.82
C CYS A 173 6.46 -16.65 -7.00
N GLN A 174 7.67 -16.88 -7.55
CA GLN A 174 8.92 -16.57 -6.87
C GLN A 174 9.20 -15.06 -6.77
N VAL A 175 8.76 -14.28 -7.76
CA VAL A 175 8.90 -12.81 -7.78
C VAL A 175 7.81 -12.14 -6.94
N PHE A 176 6.60 -12.70 -6.93
CA PHE A 176 5.42 -12.20 -6.24
C PHE A 176 4.89 -13.19 -5.20
N PRO A 177 5.68 -13.55 -4.17
CA PRO A 177 5.34 -14.65 -3.24
C PRO A 177 4.14 -14.36 -2.33
N TYR A 178 3.66 -13.12 -2.34
CA TYR A 178 2.52 -12.64 -1.55
C TYR A 178 1.21 -12.66 -2.33
N LEU A 179 1.25 -12.95 -3.63
CA LEU A 179 0.05 -13.09 -4.47
C LEU A 179 -0.46 -14.54 -4.45
N GLN A 180 -1.75 -14.67 -4.77
CA GLN A 180 -2.31 -15.94 -5.22
C GLN A 180 -1.79 -16.27 -6.62
N ASP A 181 -2.10 -17.45 -7.12
CA ASP A 181 -1.65 -17.93 -8.43
C ASP A 181 -2.43 -17.34 -9.62
N SER A 182 -3.52 -16.59 -9.37
CA SER A 182 -4.17 -15.76 -10.38
C SER A 182 -4.51 -14.35 -9.86
N LEU A 183 -4.72 -13.44 -10.81
CA LEU A 183 -5.23 -12.10 -10.59
C LEU A 183 -6.08 -11.67 -11.79
N GLU A 184 -7.02 -10.77 -11.57
CA GLU A 184 -7.85 -10.18 -12.62
C GLU A 184 -7.29 -8.80 -13.00
N LEU A 185 -7.26 -8.49 -14.29
CA LEU A 185 -6.91 -7.16 -14.77
C LEU A 185 -8.13 -6.23 -14.71
N ASP A 186 -8.10 -5.28 -13.76
CA ASP A 186 -9.12 -4.23 -13.60
C ASP A 186 -9.39 -3.45 -14.91
N ALA A 187 -10.60 -2.89 -15.00
CA ALA A 187 -11.03 -2.07 -16.13
C ALA A 187 -10.10 -0.90 -16.46
N GLY A 188 -10.04 -0.53 -17.74
CA GLY A 188 -9.14 0.50 -18.27
C GLY A 188 -7.72 0.00 -18.56
N SER A 189 -7.53 -1.33 -18.66
CA SER A 189 -6.24 -1.95 -18.98
C SER A 189 -6.15 -2.20 -20.48
N TRP A 190 -5.15 -1.62 -21.14
CA TRP A 190 -4.84 -1.93 -22.55
C TRP A 190 -3.53 -2.70 -22.63
N GLY A 191 -3.46 -3.75 -23.45
CA GLY A 191 -2.22 -4.49 -23.60
C GLY A 191 -2.04 -5.19 -24.93
N TYR A 192 -0.95 -5.93 -25.00
CA TYR A 192 -0.46 -6.59 -26.20
C TYR A 192 -0.20 -8.06 -25.93
N MET A 193 -0.82 -8.93 -26.73
CA MET A 193 -0.55 -10.37 -26.74
C MET A 193 0.56 -10.65 -27.76
N ALA A 194 1.60 -11.35 -27.31
CA ALA A 194 2.76 -11.68 -28.09
C ALA A 194 3.32 -13.04 -27.66
N ALA A 195 4.28 -13.56 -28.41
CA ALA A 195 5.00 -14.79 -28.04
C ALA A 195 6.47 -14.48 -27.75
N PRO A 196 7.12 -15.16 -26.79
CA PRO A 196 8.57 -15.13 -26.65
C PRO A 196 9.28 -15.58 -27.93
N ILE A 197 10.39 -14.93 -28.27
CA ILE A 197 11.28 -15.41 -29.32
C ILE A 197 12.02 -16.64 -28.80
N SER A 198 11.96 -17.78 -29.50
CA SER A 198 12.56 -19.05 -29.03
C SER A 198 14.07 -18.96 -28.73
N ALA A 199 14.80 -18.08 -29.43
CA ALA A 199 16.24 -17.86 -29.22
C ALA A 199 16.56 -16.83 -28.11
N ALA A 200 15.55 -16.18 -27.54
CA ALA A 200 15.67 -15.27 -26.41
C ALA A 200 15.48 -16.02 -25.09
N ARG A 201 16.13 -15.55 -24.03
CA ARG A 201 15.93 -16.07 -22.68
C ARG A 201 14.86 -15.23 -21.98
N PHE A 202 13.60 -15.63 -22.14
CA PHE A 202 12.44 -14.95 -21.58
C PHE A 202 11.71 -15.84 -20.57
N GLU A 203 11.62 -15.40 -19.32
CA GLU A 203 10.90 -16.10 -18.25
C GLU A 203 9.56 -15.41 -18.01
N THR A 204 8.45 -15.99 -18.46
CA THR A 204 7.10 -15.47 -18.19
C THR A 204 6.83 -15.46 -16.68
N LEU A 205 6.34 -14.34 -16.15
CA LEU A 205 5.90 -14.19 -14.77
C LEU A 205 4.37 -14.22 -14.65
N LEU A 206 3.69 -13.54 -15.56
CA LEU A 206 2.23 -13.45 -15.64
C LEU A 206 1.79 -13.84 -17.05
N ALA A 207 0.94 -14.86 -17.16
CA ALA A 207 0.46 -15.40 -18.43
C ALA A 207 -1.04 -15.12 -18.60
N ALA A 208 -1.42 -14.73 -19.81
CA ALA A 208 -2.81 -14.73 -20.25
C ALA A 208 -3.30 -16.19 -20.49
N PRO A 209 -4.63 -16.41 -20.58
CA PRO A 209 -5.19 -17.75 -20.82
C PRO A 209 -4.70 -18.43 -22.11
N ASP A 210 -4.32 -17.65 -23.12
CA ASP A 210 -3.76 -18.16 -24.39
C ASP A 210 -2.25 -18.47 -24.30
N GLY A 211 -1.63 -18.27 -23.13
CA GLY A 211 -0.20 -18.47 -22.88
C GLY A 211 0.68 -17.24 -23.15
N SER A 212 0.10 -16.12 -23.61
CA SER A 212 0.87 -14.88 -23.85
C SER A 212 1.50 -14.34 -22.56
N PRO A 213 2.79 -13.97 -22.55
CA PRO A 213 3.39 -13.29 -21.41
C PRO A 213 2.92 -11.83 -21.36
N LEU A 214 2.19 -11.49 -20.29
CA LEU A 214 1.82 -10.10 -19.99
C LEU A 214 2.85 -9.41 -19.09
N LEU A 215 3.60 -10.19 -18.32
CA LEU A 215 4.76 -9.74 -17.54
C LEU A 215 5.84 -10.83 -17.59
N GLY A 216 7.09 -10.45 -17.82
CA GLY A 216 8.19 -11.42 -17.92
C GLY A 216 9.57 -10.83 -17.63
N LEU A 217 10.56 -11.70 -17.49
CA LEU A 217 11.97 -11.33 -17.36
C LEU A 217 12.72 -11.69 -18.64
N HIS A 218 13.25 -10.68 -19.31
CA HIS A 218 14.16 -10.85 -20.44
C HIS A 218 15.61 -10.78 -19.93
N HIS A 219 16.37 -11.84 -20.20
CA HIS A 219 17.78 -11.94 -19.87
C HIS A 219 18.61 -11.74 -21.14
N HIS A 220 19.24 -10.58 -21.25
CA HIS A 220 20.08 -10.27 -22.40
C HIS A 220 21.36 -11.12 -22.38
N ARG A 221 21.88 -11.43 -23.57
CA ARG A 221 23.11 -12.23 -23.73
C ARG A 221 24.34 -11.56 -23.11
N ASP A 222 24.32 -10.24 -22.98
CA ASP A 222 25.37 -9.43 -22.38
C ASP A 222 25.29 -9.35 -20.84
N GLY A 223 24.30 -10.01 -20.23
CA GLY A 223 24.12 -10.09 -18.78
C GLY A 223 23.19 -9.02 -18.18
N ARG A 224 22.64 -8.08 -18.98
CA ARG A 224 21.57 -7.20 -18.52
C ARG A 224 20.28 -7.98 -18.26
N GLU A 225 19.50 -7.48 -17.30
CA GLU A 225 18.21 -8.04 -16.94
C GLU A 225 17.13 -6.96 -17.07
N GLU A 226 16.03 -7.32 -17.74
CA GLU A 226 14.89 -6.45 -18.00
C GLU A 226 13.60 -7.15 -17.58
N MET A 227 12.74 -6.45 -16.84
CA MET A 227 11.35 -6.87 -16.63
C MET A 227 10.47 -6.14 -17.64
N VAL A 228 9.69 -6.91 -18.40
CA VAL A 228 8.89 -6.43 -19.52
C VAL A 228 7.42 -6.60 -19.18
N GLN A 229 6.67 -5.50 -19.11
CA GLN A 229 5.22 -5.49 -18.91
C GLN A 229 4.52 -5.06 -20.21
N THR A 230 3.65 -5.88 -20.79
CA THR A 230 3.03 -5.59 -22.10
C THR A 230 1.61 -5.03 -21.97
N PHE A 231 1.23 -4.56 -20.79
CA PHE A 231 -0.05 -3.91 -20.51
C PHE A 231 0.14 -2.59 -19.75
N ALA A 232 -0.74 -1.65 -20.02
CA ALA A 232 -0.79 -0.37 -19.34
C ALA A 232 -1.42 -0.54 -17.95
N THR A 233 -0.98 0.29 -17.01
CA THR A 233 -1.58 0.36 -15.67
C THR A 233 -1.71 1.80 -15.21
N ASN A 234 -2.63 2.05 -14.28
CA ASN A 234 -2.77 3.33 -13.60
C ASN A 234 -2.64 3.20 -12.08
N ALA A 235 -2.77 4.31 -11.36
CA ALA A 235 -2.53 4.36 -9.91
C ALA A 235 -3.61 3.68 -9.07
N THR A 236 -4.81 3.45 -9.61
CA THR A 236 -5.98 2.99 -8.86
C THR A 236 -6.35 1.53 -9.12
N GLN A 237 -5.79 0.91 -10.15
CA GLN A 237 -6.06 -0.49 -10.47
C GLN A 237 -5.42 -1.44 -9.44
N THR A 238 -6.21 -2.41 -8.98
CA THR A 238 -5.84 -3.37 -7.94
C THR A 238 -4.67 -4.25 -8.37
N HIS A 239 -4.73 -4.85 -9.56
CA HIS A 239 -3.61 -5.66 -10.06
C HIS A 239 -2.29 -4.87 -10.14
N ALA A 240 -2.35 -3.59 -10.51
CA ALA A 240 -1.17 -2.74 -10.59
C ALA A 240 -0.58 -2.46 -9.19
N LEU A 241 -1.43 -2.16 -8.21
CA LEU A 241 -1.01 -2.01 -6.81
C LEU A 241 -0.39 -3.30 -6.25
N LEU A 242 -0.95 -4.46 -6.61
CA LEU A 242 -0.44 -5.76 -6.21
C LEU A 242 0.92 -6.09 -6.85
N LEU A 243 1.12 -5.82 -8.14
CA LEU A 243 2.37 -6.14 -8.84
C LEU A 243 3.53 -5.21 -8.46
N ARG A 244 3.25 -3.92 -8.22
CA ARG A 244 4.29 -2.89 -7.99
C ARG A 244 5.30 -3.24 -6.90
N PHE A 245 4.87 -3.86 -5.81
CA PHE A 245 5.77 -4.23 -4.71
C PHE A 245 6.86 -5.20 -5.17
N GLY A 246 6.47 -6.29 -5.84
CA GLY A 246 7.41 -7.28 -6.37
C GLY A 246 8.23 -6.77 -7.55
N GLN A 247 7.64 -5.89 -8.38
CA GLN A 247 8.36 -5.21 -9.46
C GLN A 247 9.47 -4.30 -8.91
N LEU A 248 9.15 -3.49 -7.89
CA LEU A 248 10.09 -2.62 -7.19
C LEU A 248 11.19 -3.44 -6.49
N ALA A 249 10.80 -4.49 -5.77
CA ALA A 249 11.74 -5.41 -5.13
C ALA A 249 12.67 -6.06 -6.16
N TRP A 250 12.16 -6.49 -7.31
CA TRP A 250 12.97 -7.10 -8.35
C TRP A 250 13.96 -6.10 -8.97
N VAL A 251 13.49 -4.93 -9.38
CA VAL A 251 14.32 -3.94 -10.10
C VAL A 251 15.38 -3.32 -9.20
N SER A 252 15.13 -3.23 -7.90
CA SER A 252 16.12 -2.79 -6.90
C SER A 252 17.08 -3.90 -6.44
N GLY A 253 16.91 -5.14 -6.93
CA GLY A 253 17.70 -6.29 -6.50
C GLY A 253 17.39 -6.78 -5.08
N GLY A 254 16.20 -6.46 -4.57
CA GLY A 254 15.69 -6.88 -3.25
C GLY A 254 16.07 -5.94 -2.11
N SER A 255 16.68 -4.78 -2.39
CA SER A 255 17.08 -3.83 -1.36
C SER A 255 16.89 -2.40 -1.86
N TYR A 256 15.95 -1.68 -1.24
CA TYR A 256 15.68 -0.28 -1.49
C TYR A 256 15.44 0.44 -0.17
N LEU A 257 15.65 1.76 -0.14
CA LEU A 257 15.24 2.58 1.00
C LEU A 257 13.74 2.75 0.92
N GLY A 258 12.99 2.22 1.87
CA GLY A 258 11.54 2.27 1.83
C GLY A 258 10.92 1.13 2.61
N PHE A 259 9.60 1.14 2.71
CA PHE A 259 8.84 0.09 3.36
C PHE A 259 7.41 0.08 2.85
N GLU A 260 6.93 -1.10 2.47
CA GLU A 260 5.53 -1.28 2.12
C GLU A 260 4.80 -2.09 3.20
N ARG A 261 3.68 -1.54 3.67
CA ARG A 261 2.79 -2.22 4.60
C ARG A 261 1.37 -1.78 4.41
N ASN A 262 0.48 -2.76 4.43
CA ASN A 262 -0.95 -2.52 4.49
C ASN A 262 -1.39 -2.56 5.96
N TYR A 263 -2.11 -1.53 6.38
CA TYR A 263 -2.76 -1.47 7.68
C TYR A 263 -4.27 -1.58 7.45
N LEU A 264 -4.94 -2.42 8.24
CA LEU A 264 -6.40 -2.54 8.23
C LEU A 264 -6.92 -2.23 9.65
N PRO A 265 -6.97 -0.94 10.05
CA PRO A 265 -7.69 -0.55 11.24
C PRO A 265 -9.19 -0.70 10.98
N ILE A 266 -9.91 -1.32 11.91
CA ILE A 266 -11.37 -1.45 11.85
C ILE A 266 -11.92 -0.79 13.11
N HIS A 267 -12.40 0.43 12.95
CA HIS A 267 -13.03 1.20 14.01
C HIS A 267 -14.53 0.92 14.01
N VAL A 268 -15.08 0.63 15.19
CA VAL A 268 -16.52 0.47 15.42
C VAL A 268 -16.95 1.63 16.30
N ASP A 269 -17.64 2.59 15.69
CA ASP A 269 -18.08 3.81 16.34
C ASP A 269 -19.37 3.58 17.15
N ASP A 270 -19.71 4.55 17.99
CA ASP A 270 -20.91 4.60 18.83
C ASP A 270 -21.08 3.44 19.82
N VAL A 271 -19.98 2.78 20.21
CA VAL A 271 -20.05 1.66 21.15
C VAL A 271 -20.61 2.15 22.49
N LEU A 272 -21.68 1.47 22.94
CA LEU A 272 -22.57 1.75 24.09
C LEU A 272 -23.76 2.67 23.81
N LEU A 273 -23.82 3.38 22.67
CA LEU A 273 -24.98 4.19 22.29
C LEU A 273 -26.06 3.35 21.62
N ALA A 274 -27.27 3.91 21.58
CA ALA A 274 -28.37 3.43 20.75
C ALA A 274 -28.51 4.36 19.53
N ASN A 275 -28.63 3.79 18.34
CA ASN A 275 -28.64 4.51 17.07
C ASN A 275 -29.91 4.27 16.26
N HIS A 276 -30.25 5.22 15.39
CA HIS A 276 -31.31 5.04 14.41
C HIS A 276 -30.79 4.25 13.21
N SER A 277 -31.61 3.37 12.64
CA SER A 277 -31.24 2.58 11.46
C SER A 277 -31.83 3.17 10.17
N TRP A 278 -31.06 3.06 9.08
CA TRP A 278 -31.56 3.35 7.74
C TRP A 278 -32.47 2.22 7.27
N ASN A 279 -33.65 2.57 6.74
CA ASN A 279 -34.55 1.61 6.11
C ASN A 279 -34.26 1.52 4.60
N GLU A 280 -33.78 0.36 4.15
CA GLU A 280 -33.42 0.10 2.76
C GLU A 280 -34.62 0.04 1.80
N VAL A 281 -35.84 -0.18 2.31
CA VAL A 281 -37.06 -0.23 1.46
C VAL A 281 -37.61 1.18 1.25
N THR A 282 -37.68 1.99 2.30
CA THR A 282 -38.26 3.33 2.23
C THR A 282 -37.24 4.43 1.95
N HIS A 283 -35.94 4.11 2.01
CA HIS A 283 -34.82 5.04 1.91
C HIS A 283 -34.93 6.21 2.90
N ARG A 284 -35.27 5.91 4.16
CA ARG A 284 -35.42 6.90 5.24
C ARG A 284 -34.94 6.34 6.57
N THR A 285 -34.49 7.23 7.45
CA THR A 285 -34.23 6.93 8.85
C THR A 285 -35.44 7.33 9.68
N ASP A 286 -35.92 6.44 10.55
CA ASP A 286 -36.92 6.77 11.55
C ASP A 286 -36.24 7.35 12.79
N HIS A 287 -36.55 8.60 13.09
CA HIS A 287 -35.96 9.36 14.19
C HIS A 287 -36.74 9.23 15.51
N ASP A 288 -37.76 8.37 15.60
CA ASP A 288 -38.41 8.06 16.89
C ASP A 288 -37.37 7.43 17.86
N PRO A 289 -37.11 8.02 19.03
CA PRO A 289 -36.21 7.46 20.03
C PRO A 289 -36.50 6.02 20.44
N LYS A 290 -37.76 5.57 20.29
CA LYS A 290 -38.22 4.22 20.67
C LYS A 290 -37.78 3.13 19.71
N VAL A 291 -37.43 3.49 18.47
CA VAL A 291 -37.00 2.50 17.45
C VAL A 291 -35.48 2.42 17.32
N ARG A 292 -34.73 3.13 18.19
CA ARG A 292 -33.28 3.03 18.23
C ARG A 292 -32.84 1.61 18.53
N ILE A 293 -31.80 1.18 17.84
CA ILE A 293 -31.15 -0.11 18.03
C ILE A 293 -29.86 0.09 18.83
N ARG A 294 -29.65 -0.78 19.81
CA ARG A 294 -28.42 -0.86 20.59
C ARG A 294 -27.90 -2.29 20.48
N ILE A 295 -26.60 -2.45 20.31
CA ILE A 295 -25.99 -3.79 20.34
C ILE A 295 -26.32 -4.49 21.67
N GLY A 296 -26.43 -5.82 21.66
CA GLY A 296 -26.61 -6.61 22.86
C GLY A 296 -25.31 -7.28 23.33
N ALA A 297 -25.30 -7.82 24.55
CA ALA A 297 -24.19 -8.64 25.06
C ALA A 297 -23.83 -9.82 24.12
N GLY A 298 -24.84 -10.41 23.47
CA GLY A 298 -24.65 -11.45 22.47
C GLY A 298 -23.90 -10.98 21.21
N ASP A 299 -24.10 -9.72 20.78
CA ASP A 299 -23.35 -9.13 19.67
C ASP A 299 -21.87 -8.97 20.02
N VAL A 300 -21.58 -8.53 21.25
CA VAL A 300 -20.21 -8.40 21.76
C VAL A 300 -19.51 -9.76 21.74
N ALA A 301 -20.16 -10.81 22.26
CA ALA A 301 -19.60 -12.17 22.25
C ALA A 301 -19.39 -12.71 20.82
N ARG A 302 -20.27 -12.37 19.87
CA ARG A 302 -20.11 -12.71 18.44
C ARG A 302 -18.90 -11.99 17.84
N ALA A 303 -18.77 -10.68 18.08
CA ALA A 303 -17.67 -9.86 17.58
C ALA A 303 -16.32 -10.33 18.13
N ALA A 304 -16.26 -10.65 19.42
CA ALA A 304 -15.05 -11.13 20.08
C ALA A 304 -14.60 -12.49 19.51
N ARG A 305 -15.54 -13.43 19.33
CA ARG A 305 -15.27 -14.71 18.67
C ARG A 305 -14.81 -14.53 17.22
N TRP A 306 -15.45 -13.65 16.46
CA TRP A 306 -15.04 -13.35 15.08
C TRP A 306 -13.61 -12.81 15.04
N SER A 307 -13.30 -11.83 15.90
CA SER A 307 -11.98 -11.19 15.99
C SER A 307 -10.88 -12.22 16.29
N ARG A 308 -11.09 -13.08 17.30
CA ARG A 308 -10.15 -14.16 17.64
C ARG A 308 -9.95 -15.16 16.51
N THR A 309 -11.05 -15.63 15.89
CA THR A 309 -10.99 -16.62 14.81
C THR A 309 -10.31 -16.07 13.56
N ARG A 310 -10.47 -14.78 13.27
CA ARG A 310 -9.84 -14.14 12.10
C ARG A 310 -8.44 -13.61 12.38
N GLY A 311 -8.08 -13.43 13.65
CA GLY A 311 -6.83 -12.76 14.02
C GLY A 311 -6.81 -11.27 13.66
N VAL A 312 -8.00 -10.67 13.49
CA VAL A 312 -8.18 -9.24 13.16
C VAL A 312 -8.79 -8.55 14.37
N ARG A 313 -8.13 -7.51 14.88
CA ARG A 313 -8.62 -6.73 16.03
C ARG A 313 -9.65 -5.71 15.55
N LEU A 314 -10.76 -5.61 16.28
CA LEU A 314 -11.69 -4.49 16.18
C LEU A 314 -11.28 -3.45 17.23
N ASP A 315 -11.19 -2.19 16.85
CA ASP A 315 -10.97 -1.08 17.76
C ASP A 315 -12.35 -0.47 18.08
N MET A 316 -12.79 -0.65 19.32
CA MET A 316 -14.07 -0.16 19.84
C MET A 316 -13.91 1.30 20.22
N VAL A 317 -14.65 2.16 19.53
CA VAL A 317 -14.61 3.61 19.68
C VAL A 317 -15.85 4.00 20.48
N CYS A 318 -15.68 4.27 21.78
CA CYS A 318 -16.76 4.17 22.77
C CYS A 318 -17.20 5.48 23.41
N ASN A 319 -18.47 5.53 23.81
CA ASN A 319 -19.14 6.66 24.47
C ASN A 319 -19.76 6.23 25.79
N GLY A 320 -19.10 6.57 26.90
CA GLY A 320 -19.52 6.18 28.25
C GLY A 320 -20.92 6.65 28.63
N GLY A 321 -21.35 7.79 28.11
CA GLY A 321 -22.68 8.34 28.34
C GLY A 321 -23.80 7.41 27.86
N GLY A 322 -23.55 6.53 26.89
CA GLY A 322 -24.51 5.52 26.45
C GLY A 322 -24.82 4.48 27.50
N SER A 323 -23.81 4.05 28.26
CA SER A 323 -23.99 3.10 29.36
C SER A 323 -24.74 3.76 30.52
N GLU A 324 -24.38 5.00 30.85
CA GLU A 324 -25.07 5.77 31.90
C GLU A 324 -26.54 6.01 31.57
N ALA A 325 -26.84 6.36 30.31
CA ALA A 325 -28.20 6.52 29.81
C ALA A 325 -28.99 5.20 29.87
N TYR A 326 -28.35 4.07 29.56
CA TYR A 326 -28.98 2.76 29.71
C TYR A 326 -29.36 2.49 31.17
N ARG A 327 -28.40 2.63 32.11
CA ARG A 327 -28.65 2.38 33.53
C ARG A 327 -29.76 3.26 34.08
N ALA A 328 -29.78 4.54 33.70
CA ALA A 328 -30.85 5.46 34.09
C ALA A 328 -32.24 5.01 33.57
N ALA A 329 -32.31 4.39 32.39
CA ALA A 329 -33.55 3.90 31.80
C ALA A 329 -34.06 2.57 32.40
N VAL A 330 -33.20 1.83 33.11
CA VAL A 330 -33.53 0.53 33.74
C VAL A 330 -33.40 0.58 35.27
N ASP A 331 -33.64 1.75 35.87
CA ASP A 331 -33.64 1.97 37.32
C ASP A 331 -32.34 1.56 38.02
N GLY A 332 -31.20 1.82 37.37
CA GLY A 332 -29.86 1.66 37.92
C GLY A 332 -29.27 0.25 37.80
N ALA A 333 -29.97 -0.68 37.14
CA ALA A 333 -29.42 -2.01 36.87
C ALA A 333 -28.15 -1.94 35.99
N ASP A 334 -27.27 -2.94 36.14
CA ASP A 334 -26.03 -3.03 35.39
C ASP A 334 -26.27 -3.11 33.88
N ASP A 335 -25.32 -2.58 33.10
CA ASP A 335 -25.39 -2.58 31.65
C ASP A 335 -24.79 -3.86 31.07
N PRO A 336 -25.60 -4.82 30.57
CA PRO A 336 -25.09 -6.11 30.12
C PRO A 336 -24.16 -6.00 28.91
N VAL A 337 -24.26 -4.91 28.13
CA VAL A 337 -23.32 -4.64 27.03
C VAL A 337 -21.96 -4.22 27.58
N LEU A 338 -21.95 -3.33 28.58
CA LEU A 338 -20.73 -2.92 29.26
C LEU A 338 -20.05 -4.14 29.90
N ASP A 339 -20.78 -4.98 30.62
CA ASP A 339 -20.23 -6.18 31.25
C ASP A 339 -19.60 -7.13 30.22
N ALA A 340 -20.27 -7.36 29.09
CA ALA A 340 -19.74 -8.20 28.02
C ALA A 340 -18.48 -7.60 27.39
N LEU A 341 -18.46 -6.27 27.20
CA LEU A 341 -17.32 -5.53 26.65
C LEU A 341 -16.11 -5.57 27.59
N VAL A 342 -16.32 -5.33 28.89
CA VAL A 342 -15.28 -5.42 29.92
C VAL A 342 -14.74 -6.83 30.01
N ASN A 343 -15.60 -7.86 29.99
CA ASN A 343 -15.17 -9.26 29.96
C ASN A 343 -14.29 -9.60 28.74
N GLU A 344 -14.52 -8.92 27.62
CA GLU A 344 -13.79 -9.09 26.37
C GLU A 344 -12.73 -8.01 26.09
N ARG A 345 -12.40 -7.17 27.08
CA ARG A 345 -11.58 -5.95 26.91
C ARG A 345 -10.21 -6.18 26.27
N HIS A 346 -9.62 -7.35 26.44
CA HIS A 346 -8.32 -7.70 25.86
C HIS A 346 -8.39 -8.22 24.41
N THR A 347 -9.60 -8.50 23.91
CA THR A 347 -9.85 -8.91 22.52
C THR A 347 -9.91 -7.71 21.59
N PHE A 348 -10.36 -6.56 22.08
CA PHE A 348 -10.54 -5.34 21.30
C PHE A 348 -9.45 -4.30 21.57
N GLY A 349 -9.35 -3.31 20.68
CA GLY A 349 -8.72 -2.02 21.01
C GLY A 349 -9.76 -1.03 21.50
N TRP A 350 -9.32 0.04 22.16
CA TRP A 350 -10.21 1.03 22.79
C TRP A 350 -9.77 2.44 22.45
N ILE A 351 -10.73 3.24 21.98
CA ILE A 351 -10.51 4.64 21.59
C ILE A 351 -11.66 5.48 22.17
N ASN A 352 -11.32 6.65 22.71
CA ASN A 352 -12.31 7.61 23.20
C ASN A 352 -13.09 8.20 22.02
N HIS A 353 -14.43 8.14 22.06
CA HIS A 353 -15.30 8.72 21.05
C HIS A 353 -16.14 9.90 21.52
N THR A 354 -15.67 10.66 22.52
CA THR A 354 -16.45 11.60 23.36
C THR A 354 -17.39 10.88 24.34
N TYR A 355 -17.89 11.59 25.34
CA TYR A 355 -18.69 11.00 26.41
C TYR A 355 -20.15 10.85 25.99
N SER A 356 -20.76 11.92 25.51
CA SER A 356 -22.19 12.02 25.18
C SER A 356 -22.49 11.92 23.68
N HIS A 357 -21.45 11.99 22.83
CA HIS A 357 -21.60 12.05 21.37
C HIS A 357 -22.37 13.29 20.89
N GLY A 358 -22.18 14.41 21.59
CA GLY A 358 -22.67 15.71 21.14
C GLY A 358 -21.88 16.22 19.92
N ASN A 359 -22.55 16.94 19.00
CA ASN A 359 -21.86 17.62 17.91
C ASN A 359 -20.93 18.72 18.49
N LEU A 360 -19.67 18.73 18.04
CA LEU A 360 -18.63 19.63 18.53
C LEU A 360 -18.27 20.78 17.57
N ASP A 361 -18.88 20.88 16.39
CA ASP A 361 -18.54 21.86 15.35
C ASP A 361 -18.53 23.30 15.87
N ASP A 362 -19.54 23.66 16.69
CA ASP A 362 -19.70 25.00 17.30
C ASP A 362 -19.57 24.98 18.84
N ALA A 363 -19.07 23.88 19.41
CA ALA A 363 -19.00 23.74 20.86
C ALA A 363 -17.89 24.64 21.46
N PRO A 364 -18.14 25.28 22.61
CA PRO A 364 -17.09 26.02 23.30
C PRO A 364 -15.99 25.06 23.75
N ARG A 365 -14.73 25.51 23.76
CA ARG A 365 -13.56 24.71 24.15
C ARG A 365 -13.78 23.89 25.43
N ALA A 366 -14.37 24.49 26.46
CA ALA A 366 -14.63 23.83 27.74
C ALA A 366 -15.59 22.61 27.60
N ALA A 367 -16.54 22.64 26.67
CA ALA A 367 -17.41 21.51 26.39
C ALA A 367 -16.67 20.38 25.68
N ILE A 368 -15.80 20.71 24.71
CA ILE A 368 -14.94 19.73 24.01
C ILE A 368 -14.01 19.02 25.01
N GLU A 369 -13.33 19.79 25.87
CA GLU A 369 -12.46 19.25 26.92
C GLU A 369 -13.24 18.33 27.87
N ALA A 370 -14.44 18.75 28.31
CA ALA A 370 -15.29 17.95 29.17
C ALA A 370 -15.74 16.62 28.54
N GLU A 371 -16.06 16.62 27.24
CA GLU A 371 -16.44 15.41 26.51
C GLU A 371 -15.32 14.36 26.47
N ILE A 372 -14.07 14.80 26.32
CA ILE A 372 -12.91 13.91 26.34
C ILE A 372 -12.62 13.45 27.77
N GLU A 373 -12.50 14.37 28.72
CA GLU A 373 -12.10 14.08 30.11
C GLU A 373 -13.11 13.15 30.80
N ARG A 374 -14.41 13.44 30.69
CA ARG A 374 -15.46 12.60 31.29
C ARG A 374 -15.44 11.19 30.76
N ASN A 375 -15.19 11.01 29.45
CA ASN A 375 -15.16 9.68 28.86
C ASN A 375 -13.92 8.88 29.30
N VAL A 376 -12.76 9.53 29.45
CA VAL A 376 -11.56 8.91 30.02
C VAL A 376 -11.78 8.52 31.49
N GLU A 377 -12.36 9.42 32.28
CA GLU A 377 -12.66 9.14 33.69
C GLU A 377 -13.68 8.02 33.85
N TRP A 378 -14.72 8.02 33.02
CA TRP A 378 -15.71 6.95 32.97
C TRP A 378 -15.04 5.61 32.62
N ALA A 379 -14.23 5.55 31.56
CA ALA A 379 -13.55 4.32 31.16
C ALA A 379 -12.66 3.77 32.28
N ARG A 380 -11.89 4.62 32.97
CA ARG A 380 -11.05 4.19 34.12
C ARG A 380 -11.84 3.53 35.24
N ARG A 381 -13.10 3.95 35.47
CA ARG A 381 -13.96 3.36 36.50
C ARG A 381 -14.64 2.08 36.01
N SER A 382 -14.99 2.03 34.73
CA SER A 382 -15.74 0.93 34.13
C SER A 382 -14.89 -0.30 33.78
N GLY A 383 -13.56 -0.14 33.63
CA GLY A 383 -12.63 -1.21 33.30
C GLY A 383 -12.28 -1.25 31.82
#